data_AF-A0A7X7JZ30-F1
#
_entry.id   AF-A0A7X7JZ30-F1
#
_cell.length_a   1.000
_cell.length_b   1.000
_cell.length_c   1.000
_cell.angle_alpha   90.00
_cell.angle_beta   90.00
_cell.angle_gamma   90.00
#
_symmetry.space_group_name_H-M   'P 1'
#
loop_
_entity.id
_entity.type
_entity.pdbx_description
1 polymer ?
#
loop_
_entity_poly.entity_id
_entity_poly.type
_entity_poly.pdbx_seq_one_letter_code
_entity_poly.pdbx_strand_id
1 'polypeptide(L)' 'MRPFAVPTVVVSKCLGFDHCRYNGQMIPDEFVENLAPCVEFRPVCPEMEIGLGVPRDPIRVVVA' A
#
# COMPACT_ATOMS: atom_id res chain seq x y z
N MET A 1 18.60 -26.17 -7.62
CA MET A 1 18.23 -25.03 -6.75
C MET A 1 17.21 -25.51 -5.74
N ARG A 2 17.34 -25.14 -4.46
CA ARG A 2 16.27 -25.39 -3.49
C ARG A 2 15.16 -24.37 -3.74
N PRO A 3 13.87 -24.74 -3.70
CA PRO A 3 12.80 -23.76 -3.76
C PRO A 3 12.89 -22.88 -2.51
N PHE A 4 13.00 -21.55 -2.70
CA PHE A 4 12.84 -20.59 -1.62
C PHE A 4 11.34 -20.41 -1.35
N ALA A 5 10.96 -20.22 -0.09
CA ALA A 5 9.58 -19.88 0.24
C ALA A 5 9.24 -18.49 -0.30
N VAL A 6 8.04 -18.34 -0.85
CA VAL A 6 7.51 -17.04 -1.28
C VAL A 6 7.02 -16.28 -0.04
N PRO A 7 7.62 -15.13 0.32
CA PRO A 7 7.21 -14.38 1.50
C PRO A 7 5.91 -13.60 1.24
N THR A 8 5.12 -13.44 2.29
CA THR A 8 3.96 -12.52 2.28
C THR A 8 4.40 -11.15 2.75
N VAL A 9 4.12 -10.11 1.97
CA VAL A 9 4.54 -8.73 2.26
C VAL A 9 3.32 -7.81 2.32
N VAL A 10 3.16 -7.09 3.44
CA VAL A 10 2.15 -6.04 3.59
C VAL A 10 2.67 -4.77 2.91
N VAL A 11 1.83 -4.16 2.07
CA VAL A 11 2.17 -2.96 1.29
C VAL A 11 1.03 -1.96 1.35
N SER A 12 1.35 -0.66 1.35
CA SER A 12 0.33 0.38 1.26
C SER A 12 -0.43 0.25 -0.06
N LYS A 13 -1.75 0.10 0.01
CA LYS A 13 -2.62 -0.10 -1.16
C LYS A 13 -2.55 1.05 -2.18
N CYS A 14 -2.21 2.26 -1.75
CA CYS A 14 -2.03 3.39 -2.65
C CYS A 14 -0.77 3.29 -3.55
N LEU A 15 0.15 2.36 -3.27
CA LEU A 15 1.35 2.09 -4.09
C LEU A 15 1.02 1.15 -5.25
N GLY A 16 0.22 1.63 -6.20
CA GLY A 16 -0.07 0.92 -7.44
C GLY A 16 -1.23 -0.08 -7.40
N PHE A 17 -1.95 -0.23 -6.27
CA PHE A 17 -3.05 -1.20 -6.16
C PHE A 17 -4.45 -0.57 -6.17
N ASP A 18 -4.64 0.61 -5.59
CA ASP A 18 -5.96 1.29 -5.55
C ASP A 18 -5.85 2.81 -5.40
N HIS A 19 -6.92 3.52 -5.75
CA HIS A 19 -7.08 4.98 -5.65
C HIS A 19 -7.45 5.42 -4.22
N CYS A 20 -6.75 4.89 -3.21
CA CYS A 20 -7.14 5.05 -1.80
C CYS A 20 -6.36 6.13 -1.03
N ARG A 21 -5.49 6.90 -1.70
CA ARG A 21 -4.79 8.05 -1.12
C ARG A 21 -5.79 9.16 -0.79
N TYR A 22 -5.47 10.02 0.17
CA TYR A 22 -6.36 11.12 0.61
C TYR A 22 -6.89 12.00 -0.53
N ASN A 23 -6.12 12.16 -1.61
CA ASN A 23 -6.47 12.94 -2.80
C ASN A 23 -6.98 12.09 -3.99
N GLY A 24 -7.27 10.81 -3.79
CA GLY A 24 -7.75 9.89 -4.84
C GLY A 24 -6.70 9.42 -5.85
N GLN A 25 -5.43 9.80 -5.66
CA GLN A 25 -4.36 9.32 -6.53
C GLN A 25 -3.92 7.90 -6.18
N MET A 26 -3.50 7.16 -7.19
CA MET A 26 -2.69 5.96 -7.06
C MET A 26 -1.24 6.33 -7.40
N ILE A 27 -0.28 5.83 -6.63
CA ILE A 27 1.14 6.13 -6.79
C ILE A 27 1.80 4.93 -7.45
N PRO A 28 2.26 5.03 -8.71
CA PRO A 28 3.12 3.99 -9.28
C PRO A 28 4.46 3.98 -8.54
N ASP A 29 4.96 2.79 -8.22
CA ASP A 29 6.21 2.60 -7.48
C ASP A 29 7.01 1.46 -8.12
N GLU A 30 8.16 1.81 -8.71
CA GLU A 30 9.02 0.89 -9.46
C GLU A 30 9.57 -0.24 -8.57
N PHE A 31 9.77 0.01 -7.27
CA PHE A 31 10.26 -1.01 -6.35
C PHE A 31 9.17 -2.06 -6.08
N VAL A 32 7.92 -1.64 -5.89
CA VAL A 32 6.78 -2.56 -5.74
C VAL A 32 6.61 -3.42 -7.00
N GLU A 33 6.70 -2.81 -8.19
CA GLU A 33 6.59 -3.52 -9.48
C GLU A 33 7.70 -4.57 -9.64
N ASN A 34 8.95 -4.20 -9.35
CA ASN A 34 10.09 -5.10 -9.44
C ASN A 34 10.08 -6.22 -8.39
N LEU A 35 9.45 -6.00 -7.23
CA LEU A 35 9.35 -6.98 -6.15
C LEU A 35 8.18 -7.97 -6.36
N ALA A 36 7.16 -7.59 -7.13
CA ALA A 36 5.96 -8.40 -7.38
C ALA A 36 6.22 -9.86 -7.82
N PRO A 37 7.22 -10.18 -8.66
CA PRO A 37 7.50 -11.56 -9.06
C PRO A 37 8.03 -12.45 -7.93
N CYS A 38 8.50 -11.85 -6.82
CA CYS A 38 9.23 -12.54 -5.77
C CYS A 38 8.39 -12.79 -4.50
N VAL A 39 7.23 -12.14 -4.35
CA VAL A 39 6.47 -12.09 -3.09
C VAL A 39 4.96 -12.19 -3.32
N GLU A 40 4.22 -12.51 -2.26
CA GLU A 40 2.76 -12.37 -2.23
C GLU A 40 2.38 -11.08 -1.51
N PHE A 41 1.89 -10.08 -2.25
CA PHE A 41 1.46 -8.82 -1.66
C PHE A 41 0.11 -8.92 -0.94
N ARG A 42 0.04 -8.28 0.24
CA ARG A 42 -1.19 -7.98 0.98
C ARG A 42 -1.37 -6.47 1.03
N PRO A 43 -2.04 -5.87 0.03
CA PRO A 43 -2.22 -4.44 -0.01
C PRO A 43 -3.27 -3.98 1.02
N VAL A 44 -2.90 -3.03 1.87
CA VAL A 44 -3.74 -2.52 2.97
C VAL A 44 -3.86 -0.99 2.93
N CYS A 45 -5.00 -0.46 3.35
CA CYS A 45 -5.16 0.99 3.54
C CYS A 45 -5.87 1.23 4.88
N PRO A 46 -5.10 1.44 5.97
CA PRO A 46 -5.67 1.63 7.29
C PRO A 46 -6.70 2.77 7.32
N GLU A 47 -6.43 3.86 6.60
CA GLU A 47 -7.32 5.03 6.52
C GLU A 47 -8.69 4.69 5.89
N MET A 48 -8.74 3.81 4.90
CA MET A 48 -10.00 3.33 4.33
C MET A 48 -10.70 2.34 5.27
N GLU A 49 -9.93 1.45 5.89
CA GLU A 49 -10.45 0.39 6.78
C GLU A 49 -11.06 0.95 8.07
N ILE A 50 -10.54 2.09 8.57
CA ILE A 50 -11.15 2.82 9.69
C ILE A 50 -12.26 3.79 9.26
N GLY A 51 -12.60 3.85 7.96
CA GLY A 51 -13.76 4.57 7.46
C GLY A 51 -13.54 6.05 7.08
N LEU A 52 -12.30 6.52 6.89
CA LEU A 52 -12.07 7.92 6.48
C LEU A 52 -12.48 8.21 5.03
N GLY A 53 -12.54 7.18 4.17
CA GLY A 53 -12.95 7.32 2.78
C GLY A 53 -11.95 8.11 1.91
N VAL A 54 -12.31 8.32 0.64
CA VAL A 54 -11.57 9.17 -0.31
C VAL A 54 -12.58 10.01 -1.10
N PRO A 55 -12.35 11.33 -1.29
CA PRO A 55 -11.22 12.11 -0.78
C PRO A 55 -11.35 12.41 0.74
N ARG A 56 -10.23 12.77 1.37
CA ARG A 56 -10.16 13.19 2.78
C ARG A 56 -9.04 14.21 2.99
N ASP A 57 -9.13 14.96 4.08
CA ASP A 57 -8.09 15.93 4.44
C ASP A 57 -6.79 15.23 4.88
N PRO A 58 -5.60 15.80 4.58
CA PRO A 58 -4.33 15.26 5.06
C PRO A 58 -4.26 15.22 6.59
N ILE A 59 -3.89 14.07 7.13
CA ILE A 59 -3.67 13.89 8.57
C ILE A 59 -2.20 14.09 8.89
N ARG A 60 -1.89 14.89 9.91
CA ARG A 60 -0.54 15.06 10.46
C ARG A 60 -0.52 14.58 11.90
N VAL A 61 0.32 13.59 12.18
CA VAL A 61 0.60 13.16 13.55
C VAL A 61 1.53 14.19 14.18
N VAL A 62 1.13 14.75 15.32
CA VAL A 62 1.93 15.71 16.09
C VAL A 62 2.24 15.08 17.44
N VAL A 63 3.52 14.97 17.78
CA VAL A 63 3.97 14.50 19.10
C VAL A 63 4.26 15.70 20.00
N ALA A 64 3.94 15.57 21.29
CA ALA A 64 4.23 16.57 22.30
C ALA A 64 5.68 16.50 22.78
#